data_AF-A0A3N4RR25-F1
#
_entry.id   AF-A0A3N4RR25-F1
#
_cell.length_a   1.000
_cell.length_b   1.000
_cell.length_c   1.000
_cell.angle_alpha   90.00
_cell.angle_beta   90.00
_cell.angle_gamma   90.00
#
_symmetry.space_group_name_H-M   'P 1'
#
loop_
_entity.id
_entity.type
_entity.pdbx_description
1 polymer ?
#
loop_
_entity_poly.entity_id
_entity_poly.type
_entity_poly.pdbx_seq_one_letter_code
_entity_poly.pdbx_strand_id
1 'polypeptide(L)'
;MGDSGFQVEPSALDRYSSLLAEQAEQLSRIAEATAAITISSDAFGHLPNAQHLASAFQEHAGASRENVGMLGSAVNGSSQGLAGVSRNYTDHEEYVVGTMSGGRA
;
A
#
# COMPACT_ATOMS: atom_id res chain seq x y z
N MET A 1 21.19 -26.20 22.47
CA MET A 1 20.59 -25.93 21.15
C MET A 1 19.43 -24.99 21.39
N GLY A 2 19.64 -23.70 21.18
CA GLY A 2 18.66 -22.70 21.57
C GLY A 2 19.01 -21.40 20.90
N ASP A 3 18.55 -21.24 19.66
CA ASP A 3 18.18 -19.95 19.07
C ASP A 3 17.46 -20.17 17.73
N SER A 4 16.38 -20.94 17.74
CA SER A 4 15.49 -21.09 16.58
C SER A 4 14.15 -20.39 16.86
N GLY A 5 14.20 -19.20 17.46
CA GLY A 5 13.09 -18.26 17.43
C GLY A 5 13.05 -17.55 16.08
N PHE A 6 11.89 -16.98 15.71
CA PHE A 6 11.75 -16.26 14.46
C PHE A 6 12.86 -15.20 14.26
N GLN A 7 13.50 -15.18 13.09
CA GLN A 7 14.44 -14.09 12.72
C GLN A 7 13.72 -12.74 12.56
N VAL A 8 12.39 -12.76 12.41
CA VAL A 8 11.52 -11.59 12.35
C VAL A 8 10.30 -11.86 13.24
N GLU A 9 10.04 -11.00 14.21
CA GLU A 9 8.89 -11.15 15.12
C GLU A 9 7.56 -11.05 14.34
N PRO A 10 6.67 -12.07 14.37
CA PRO A 10 5.41 -12.04 13.62
C PRO A 10 4.51 -10.86 14.01
N SER A 11 4.54 -10.48 15.30
CA SER A 11 3.80 -9.31 15.79
C SER A 11 4.26 -8.01 15.11
N ALA A 12 5.53 -7.92 14.71
CA ALA A 12 6.05 -6.78 13.95
C ALA A 12 5.54 -6.81 12.50
N LEU A 13 5.48 -7.98 11.87
CA LEU A 13 4.89 -8.14 10.53
C LEU A 13 3.43 -7.72 10.51
N ASP A 14 2.66 -8.10 11.52
CA ASP A 14 1.25 -7.71 11.64
C ASP A 14 1.08 -6.20 11.80
N ARG A 15 1.88 -5.57 12.68
CA ARG A 15 1.87 -4.11 12.87
C ARG A 15 2.23 -3.37 11.58
N TYR A 16 3.28 -3.80 10.87
CA TYR A 16 3.67 -3.18 9.61
C TYR A 16 2.64 -3.40 8.51
N SER A 17 2.05 -4.61 8.42
CA SER A 17 0.97 -4.86 7.46
C SER A 17 -0.24 -3.96 7.70
N SER A 18 -0.63 -3.76 8.96
CA SER A 18 -1.74 -2.87 9.37
C SER A 18 -1.44 -1.42 9.01
N LEU A 19 -0.23 -0.94 9.35
CA LEU A 19 0.22 0.41 9.01
C LEU A 19 0.23 0.65 7.49
N LEU A 20 0.67 -0.32 6.70
CA LEU A 20 0.65 -0.22 5.24
C LEU A 20 -0.78 -0.24 4.68
N ALA A 21 -1.69 -1.02 5.27
CA ALA A 21 -3.10 -1.01 4.86
C ALA A 21 -3.74 0.38 5.09
N GLU A 22 -3.50 0.98 6.26
CA GLU A 22 -3.96 2.34 6.57
C GLU A 22 -3.39 3.38 5.60
N GLN A 23 -2.10 3.28 5.28
CA GLN A 23 -1.46 4.18 4.30
C GLN A 23 -2.03 3.98 2.88
N ALA A 24 -2.33 2.74 2.48
CA ALA A 24 -2.96 2.48 1.20
C ALA A 24 -4.36 3.13 1.11
N GLU A 25 -5.15 3.05 2.18
CA GLU A 25 -6.43 3.76 2.25
C GLU A 25 -6.27 5.28 2.16
N GLN A 26 -5.29 5.85 2.87
CA GLN A 26 -5.01 7.28 2.80
C GLN A 26 -4.63 7.73 1.39
N LEU A 27 -3.78 6.95 0.71
CA LEU A 27 -3.42 7.20 -0.69
C LEU A 27 -4.63 7.11 -1.62
N SER A 28 -5.54 6.16 -1.38
CA SER A 28 -6.80 6.07 -2.14
C SER A 28 -7.66 7.33 -1.96
N ARG A 29 -7.82 7.81 -0.71
CA ARG A 29 -8.58 9.04 -0.44
C ARG A 29 -7.95 10.27 -1.08
N ILE A 30 -6.61 10.35 -1.11
CA ILE A 30 -5.88 11.43 -1.79
C ILE A 30 -6.09 11.34 -3.31
N ALA A 31 -6.04 10.13 -3.89
CA ALA A 31 -6.31 9.93 -5.32
C ALA A 31 -7.72 10.38 -5.69
N GLU A 32 -8.72 10.03 -4.88
CA GLU A 32 -10.12 10.45 -5.08
C GLU A 32 -10.29 11.97 -4.94
N ALA A 33 -9.73 12.56 -3.89
CA ALA A 33 -9.80 14.00 -3.65
C ALA A 33 -9.13 14.80 -4.77
N THR A 34 -7.99 14.33 -5.28
CA THR A 34 -7.27 14.97 -6.40
C THR A 34 -7.94 14.72 -7.75
N ALA A 35 -8.62 13.57 -7.94
CA ALA A 35 -9.47 13.33 -9.11
C ALA A 35 -10.66 14.26 -9.22
N ALA A 36 -11.20 14.72 -8.09
CA ALA A 36 -12.29 15.70 -8.06
C ALA A 36 -11.83 17.12 -8.43
N ILE A 37 -10.53 17.44 -8.36
CA ILE A 37 -10.00 18.76 -8.70
C ILE A 37 -9.97 18.90 -10.23
N THR A 38 -11.02 19.52 -10.76
CA THR A 38 -11.09 19.94 -12.16
C THR A 38 -10.88 21.45 -12.23
N ILE A 39 -9.79 21.89 -12.84
CA ILE A 39 -9.57 23.31 -13.13
C ILE A 39 -10.17 23.62 -14.50
N SER A 40 -11.12 24.56 -14.55
CA SER A 40 -11.68 25.06 -15.80
C SER A 40 -10.59 25.69 -16.67
N SER A 41 -10.65 25.46 -17.99
CA SER A 41 -9.79 26.16 -18.95
C SER A 41 -9.88 27.69 -18.83
N ASP A 42 -11.03 28.20 -18.40
CA ASP A 42 -11.28 29.63 -18.25
C ASP A 42 -10.56 30.22 -17.02
N ALA A 43 -10.18 29.37 -16.05
CA ALA A 43 -9.41 29.78 -14.88
C ALA A 43 -7.97 30.21 -15.23
N PHE A 44 -7.47 29.80 -16.40
CA PHE A 44 -6.17 30.24 -16.93
C PHE A 44 -6.24 31.63 -17.59
N GLY A 45 -7.45 32.20 -17.71
CA GLY A 45 -7.68 33.54 -18.24
C GLY A 45 -7.31 33.72 -19.71
N HIS A 46 -7.14 34.97 -20.13
CA HIS A 46 -6.69 35.34 -21.48
C HIS A 46 -5.17 35.39 -21.62
N LEU A 47 -4.44 34.61 -20.82
CA LEU A 47 -2.98 34.57 -20.92
C LEU A 47 -2.59 34.17 -22.36
N PRO A 48 -1.58 34.83 -22.97
CA PRO A 48 -0.98 34.26 -24.17
C PRO A 48 -0.52 32.84 -23.85
N ASN A 49 -0.91 31.88 -24.68
CA ASN A 49 -0.73 30.43 -24.46
C ASN A 49 -1.60 29.78 -23.36
N ALA A 50 -2.72 30.39 -22.93
CA ALA A 50 -3.64 29.79 -21.94
C ALA A 50 -4.12 28.38 -22.31
N GLN A 51 -4.39 28.11 -23.60
CA GLN A 51 -4.75 26.77 -24.06
C GLN A 51 -3.64 25.74 -23.80
N HIS A 52 -2.38 26.11 -24.05
CA HIS A 52 -1.23 25.22 -23.85
C HIS A 52 -0.99 24.96 -22.36
N LEU A 53 -1.17 25.99 -21.53
CA LEU A 53 -1.06 25.84 -20.07
C LEU A 53 -2.18 24.95 -19.50
N ALA A 54 -3.41 25.13 -19.99
CA ALA A 54 -4.54 24.28 -19.60
C ALA A 54 -4.33 22.82 -20.01
N SER A 55 -3.84 22.55 -21.22
CA SER A 55 -3.55 21.19 -21.67
C SER A 55 -2.42 20.54 -20.88
N ALA A 56 -1.31 21.27 -20.65
CA ALA A 56 -0.19 20.77 -19.87
C ALA A 56 -0.58 20.48 -18.41
N PHE A 57 -1.42 21.34 -17.82
CA PHE A 57 -1.98 21.09 -16.49
C PHE A 57 -2.83 19.82 -16.46
N GLN A 58 -3.72 19.63 -17.43
CA GLN A 58 -4.58 18.43 -17.50
C GLN A 58 -3.77 17.15 -17.68
N GLU A 59 -2.73 17.17 -18.53
CA GLU A 59 -1.81 16.06 -18.71
C GLU A 59 -1.07 15.74 -17.41
N HIS A 60 -0.51 16.76 -16.75
CA HIS A 60 0.19 16.59 -15.47
C HIS A 60 -0.74 16.08 -14.37
N ALA A 61 -1.97 16.59 -14.29
CA ALA A 61 -2.98 16.14 -13.35
C ALA A 61 -3.43 14.69 -13.64
N GLY A 62 -3.47 14.28 -14.92
CA GLY A 62 -3.68 12.89 -15.32
C GLY A 62 -2.56 11.98 -14.81
N ALA A 63 -1.31 12.30 -15.16
CA ALA A 63 -0.13 11.54 -14.75
C ALA A 63 0.02 11.45 -13.22
N SER A 64 -0.26 12.55 -12.51
CA SER A 64 -0.20 12.58 -11.04
C SER A 64 -1.22 11.63 -10.41
N ARG A 65 -2.44 11.55 -10.95
CA ARG A 65 -3.47 10.62 -10.47
C ARG A 65 -3.08 9.15 -10.70
N GLU A 66 -2.54 8.85 -11.87
CA GLU A 66 -2.03 7.52 -12.19
C GLU A 66 -0.91 7.11 -11.22
N ASN A 67 0.05 8.02 -10.98
CA ASN A 67 1.16 7.79 -10.05
C ASN A 67 0.68 7.50 -8.62
N VAL A 68 -0.27 8.28 -8.09
CA VAL A 68 -0.83 8.04 -6.74
C VAL A 68 -1.54 6.68 -6.69
N GLY A 69 -2.29 6.31 -7.73
CA GLY A 69 -2.94 5.00 -7.82
C GLY A 69 -1.96 3.83 -7.84
N MET A 70 -0.85 3.96 -8.58
CA MET A 70 0.23 2.95 -8.60
C MET A 70 0.90 2.82 -7.23
N LEU A 71 1.19 3.94 -6.55
CA LEU A 71 1.76 3.93 -5.19
C LEU A 71 0.81 3.25 -4.19
N GLY A 72 -0.48 3.60 -4.22
CA GLY A 72 -1.49 2.96 -3.37
C GLY A 72 -1.54 1.45 -3.59
N SER A 73 -1.50 1.00 -4.85
CA SER A 73 -1.50 -0.42 -5.20
C SER A 73 -0.24 -1.15 -4.70
N ALA A 74 0.93 -0.54 -4.83
CA ALA A 74 2.19 -1.11 -4.35
C ALA A 74 2.23 -1.23 -2.82
N VAL A 75 1.73 -0.22 -2.10
CA VAL A 75 1.63 -0.23 -0.63
C VAL A 75 0.64 -1.31 -0.16
N ASN A 76 -0.52 -1.43 -0.80
CA ASN A 76 -1.50 -2.47 -0.50
C ASN A 76 -0.93 -3.88 -0.76
N GLY A 77 -0.26 -4.08 -1.89
CA GLY A 77 0.41 -5.35 -2.21
C GLY A 77 1.47 -5.73 -1.16
N SER A 78 2.22 -4.74 -0.67
CA SER A 78 3.20 -4.94 0.40
C SER A 78 2.55 -5.33 1.73
N SER A 79 1.43 -4.69 2.09
CA SER A 79 0.63 -5.07 3.27
C SER A 79 0.15 -6.52 3.19
N GLN A 80 -0.43 -6.91 2.05
CA GLN A 80 -0.91 -8.29 1.83
C GLN A 80 0.23 -9.31 1.89
N GLY A 81 1.39 -8.97 1.33
CA GLY A 81 2.59 -9.80 1.39
C GLY A 81 3.06 -10.03 2.82
N LEU A 82 3.18 -8.97 3.63
CA LEU A 82 3.58 -9.08 5.04
C LEU A 82 2.57 -9.90 5.86
N ALA A 83 1.27 -9.69 5.65
CA ALA A 83 0.23 -10.48 6.32
C ALA A 83 0.24 -11.96 5.89
N GLY A 84 0.64 -12.26 4.65
CA GLY A 84 0.86 -13.63 4.18
C GLY A 84 2.07 -14.28 4.85
N VAL A 85 3.18 -13.56 4.97
CA VAL A 85 4.40 -14.05 5.65
C VAL A 85 4.13 -14.29 7.14
N SER A 86 3.42 -13.39 7.82
CA SER A 86 3.04 -13.55 9.23
C SER A 86 2.23 -14.83 9.45
N ARG A 87 1.19 -15.07 8.63
CA ARG A 87 0.40 -16.31 8.67
C ARG A 87 1.25 -17.56 8.47
N ASN A 88 2.14 -17.57 7.47
CA ASN A 88 3.03 -18.71 7.24
C ASN A 88 3.91 -19.02 8.46
N TYR A 89 4.37 -17.99 9.19
CA TYR A 89 5.14 -18.18 10.41
C TYR A 89 4.31 -18.81 11.53
N THR A 90 3.09 -18.33 11.76
CA THR A 90 2.17 -18.89 12.77
C THR A 90 1.78 -20.33 12.44
N ASP A 91 1.40 -20.61 11.19
CA ASP A 91 1.01 -21.95 10.73
C ASP A 91 2.18 -22.94 10.87
N HIS A 92 3.41 -22.47 10.58
CA HIS A 92 4.60 -23.30 10.73
C HIS A 92 4.90 -23.65 12.19
N GLU A 93 4.77 -22.69 13.12
CA GLU A 93 4.93 -22.98 14.55
C GLU A 93 3.85 -23.94 15.07
N GLU A 94 2.59 -23.74 14.70
CA GLU A 94 1.50 -24.63 15.11
C GLU A 94 1.74 -26.06 14.61
N TYR A 95 2.20 -26.22 13.37
CA TYR A 95 2.59 -27.51 12.81
C TYR A 95 3.74 -28.16 13.59
N VAL A 96 4.81 -27.41 13.89
CA VAL A 96 5.96 -27.94 14.65
C VAL A 96 5.54 -28.36 16.07
N VAL A 97 4.77 -27.52 16.77
CA VAL A 97 4.24 -27.81 18.12
C VAL A 97 3.31 -29.03 18.09
N GLY A 98 2.41 -29.12 17.11
CA GLY A 98 1.51 -30.27 16.93
C GLY A 98 2.26 -31.57 16.66
N THR A 99 3.32 -31.52 15.84
CA THR A 99 4.14 -32.71 15.52
C THR A 99 4.98 -33.16 16.72
N MET A 100 5.51 -32.24 17.52
CA MET A 100 6.29 -32.56 18.72
C MET A 100 5.42 -33.08 19.88
N SER A 101 4.18 -32.61 20.01
CA SER A 101 3.24 -33.06 21.04
C SER A 101 2.60 -34.41 20.71
N GLY A 102 2.48 -34.77 19.43
CA GLY A 102 1.98 -36.08 18.97
C GLY A 102 2.95 -37.26 19.11
N GLY A 103 4.22 -37.02 19.46
CA GLY A 103 5.26 -38.05 19.61
C GLY A 103 5.35 -38.71 21.00
N ARG A 104 4.42 -38.42 21.92
CA ARG A 104 4.34 -39.04 23.26
C ARG A 104 3.00 -39.75 23.43
N ALA A 105 2.85 -40.92 22.82
CA ALA A 105 1.82 -41.90 23.12
C ALA A 105 2.43 -43.30 23.11
#